data_AF-A0A257H064-F1
#
_entry.id   AF-A0A257H064-F1
#
_cell.length_a   1.000
_cell.length_b   1.000
_cell.length_c   1.000
_cell.angle_alpha   90.00
_cell.angle_beta   90.00
_cell.angle_gamma   90.00
#
_symmetry.space_group_name_H-M   'P 1'
#
loop_
_entity.id
_entity.type
_entity.pdbx_description
1 polymer ?
#
loop_
_entity_poly.entity_id
_entity_poly.type
_entity_poly.pdbx_seq_one_letter_code
_entity_poly.pdbx_strand_id
1 'polypeptide(L)'
;MATIFGKFGSGIAETILGTPDNDTISPLGGFDLVDGGAGLDTVVVLAGSNQFSVARKGNLVYVDTISSASGGGDQLRLRDVERISFTDSKLALDLDPTQSAGQAVLLIGAVMGREAVLSNKELMGVGIGLFDQGLSMLALSGLVMRLPIWTDLAGGNSSSHIANYLLTRAQGAAPSSEALAAAVATLDHGAEGEFLAQLAQSGTNISRVDLVGIAQHGLGFV
;
A
#
# COMPACT_ATOMS: atom_id res chain seq x y z
N MET A 1 10.67 -15.88 -11.97
CA MET A 1 9.30 -16.19 -11.49
C MET A 1 9.08 -17.68 -11.40
N ALA A 2 9.18 -18.21 -10.18
CA ALA A 2 8.87 -19.57 -9.85
C ALA A 2 7.45 -19.70 -9.26
N THR A 3 6.92 -20.92 -9.31
CA THR A 3 5.78 -21.31 -8.49
C THR A 3 6.26 -22.36 -7.49
N ILE A 4 6.12 -22.06 -6.21
CA ILE A 4 6.68 -22.85 -5.12
C ILE A 4 5.52 -23.41 -4.30
N PHE A 5 5.54 -24.71 -4.04
CA PHE A 5 4.52 -25.40 -3.27
C PHE A 5 5.12 -25.97 -2.00
N GLY A 6 4.48 -25.69 -0.86
CA GLY A 6 4.68 -26.45 0.37
C GLY A 6 4.02 -27.82 0.30
N LYS A 7 3.96 -28.51 1.43
CA LYS A 7 3.31 -29.81 1.58
C LYS A 7 1.92 -29.64 2.17
N PHE A 8 1.00 -30.43 1.64
CA PHE A 8 -0.35 -30.47 2.17
C PHE A 8 -0.40 -31.10 3.58
N GLY A 9 -1.07 -30.44 4.52
CA GLY A 9 -1.41 -30.99 5.83
C GLY A 9 -1.44 -29.96 6.95
N SER A 10 -2.32 -30.16 7.94
CA SER A 10 -2.34 -29.37 9.17
C SER A 10 -1.32 -29.93 10.17
N GLY A 11 -0.33 -29.14 10.58
CA GLY A 11 0.65 -29.53 11.61
C GLY A 11 2.06 -29.86 11.14
N ILE A 12 2.34 -29.79 9.83
CA ILE A 12 3.71 -29.77 9.33
C ILE A 12 4.16 -28.30 9.32
N ALA A 13 5.34 -28.03 9.86
CA ALA A 13 5.98 -26.72 9.78
C ALA A 13 7.18 -26.82 8.83
N GLU A 14 7.14 -26.06 7.75
CA GLU A 14 8.20 -26.00 6.76
C GLU A 14 8.89 -24.63 6.78
N THR A 15 10.10 -24.60 6.23
CA THR A 15 10.74 -23.36 5.80
C THR A 15 10.74 -23.37 4.29
N ILE A 16 9.93 -22.49 3.70
CA ILE A 16 9.76 -22.35 2.25
C ILE A 16 10.55 -21.11 1.85
N LEU A 17 11.57 -21.32 1.02
CA LEU A 17 12.43 -20.26 0.52
C LEU A 17 12.06 -19.95 -0.92
N GLY A 18 11.77 -18.68 -1.19
CA GLY A 18 11.68 -18.12 -2.52
C GLY A 18 13.03 -17.91 -3.16
N THR A 19 13.01 -17.21 -4.29
CA THR A 19 14.15 -16.89 -5.13
C THR A 19 14.39 -15.37 -5.11
N PRO A 20 15.41 -14.86 -5.81
CA PRO A 20 15.56 -13.41 -6.00
C PRO A 20 14.61 -12.79 -7.04
N ASP A 21 13.74 -13.59 -7.67
CA ASP A 21 12.74 -13.14 -8.63
C ASP A 21 11.35 -13.10 -7.98
N ASN A 22 10.39 -12.39 -8.58
CA ASN A 22 8.99 -12.43 -8.19
C ASN A 22 8.42 -13.86 -8.20
N ASP A 23 8.05 -14.39 -7.04
CA ASP A 23 7.54 -15.75 -6.90
C ASP A 23 6.05 -15.80 -6.52
N THR A 24 5.41 -16.91 -6.90
CA THR A 24 4.10 -17.29 -6.39
C THR A 24 4.25 -18.51 -5.49
N ILE A 25 3.97 -18.34 -4.21
CA ILE A 25 4.23 -19.34 -3.17
C ILE A 25 2.90 -19.81 -2.60
N SER A 26 2.64 -21.11 -2.63
CA SER A 26 1.48 -21.71 -1.98
C SER A 26 1.94 -22.66 -0.88
N PRO A 27 1.80 -22.29 0.40
CA PRO A 27 2.18 -23.14 1.52
C PRO A 27 1.38 -24.46 1.60
N LEU A 28 0.15 -24.47 1.05
CA LEU A 28 -0.75 -25.62 1.02
C LEU A 28 -1.18 -26.18 2.40
N GLY A 29 -0.95 -25.44 3.49
CA GLY A 29 -1.38 -25.80 4.84
C GLY A 29 -0.31 -25.45 5.85
N GLY A 30 -0.33 -26.14 7.00
CA GLY A 30 0.77 -26.06 7.96
C GLY A 30 0.96 -24.71 8.66
N PHE A 31 2.06 -24.61 9.38
CA PHE A 31 2.49 -23.42 10.15
C PHE A 31 3.85 -22.94 9.62
N ASP A 32 3.89 -22.77 8.31
CA ASP A 32 5.13 -22.56 7.58
C ASP A 32 5.75 -21.20 7.89
N LEU A 33 7.07 -21.16 7.73
CA LEU A 33 7.81 -19.92 7.53
C LEU A 33 8.08 -19.79 6.03
N VAL A 34 7.45 -18.80 5.41
CA VAL A 34 7.75 -18.41 4.04
C VAL A 34 8.69 -17.22 4.05
N ASP A 35 9.78 -17.34 3.31
CA ASP A 35 10.73 -16.27 3.03
C ASP A 35 10.70 -16.02 1.53
N GLY A 36 10.05 -14.93 1.07
CA GLY A 36 9.91 -14.65 -0.36
C GLY A 36 11.25 -14.30 -1.00
N GLY A 37 12.06 -13.50 -0.29
CA GLY A 37 13.38 -13.11 -0.72
C GLY A 37 13.37 -11.73 -1.34
N ALA A 38 13.85 -11.62 -2.59
CA ALA A 38 13.82 -10.35 -3.30
C ALA A 38 12.81 -10.44 -4.45
N GLY A 39 12.25 -9.30 -4.83
CA GLY A 39 11.26 -9.25 -5.89
C GLY A 39 9.90 -8.85 -5.33
N LEU A 40 8.85 -9.15 -6.11
CA LEU A 40 7.45 -8.97 -5.73
C LEU A 40 6.85 -10.36 -5.50
N ASP A 41 6.91 -10.83 -4.25
CA ASP A 41 6.50 -12.17 -3.87
C ASP A 41 5.04 -12.20 -3.42
N THR A 42 4.33 -13.22 -3.87
CA THR A 42 2.91 -13.43 -3.58
C THR A 42 2.69 -14.78 -2.91
N VAL A 43 2.18 -14.74 -1.69
CA VAL A 43 1.69 -15.94 -1.00
C VAL A 43 0.21 -16.16 -1.31
N VAL A 44 -0.13 -17.34 -1.81
CA VAL A 44 -1.49 -17.73 -2.16
C VAL A 44 -2.15 -18.48 -1.01
N VAL A 45 -3.23 -17.92 -0.49
CA VAL A 45 -4.11 -18.52 0.51
C VAL A 45 -5.43 -18.89 -0.17
N LEU A 46 -5.71 -20.18 -0.29
CA LEU A 46 -6.87 -20.72 -1.01
C LEU A 46 -8.17 -20.64 -0.17
N ALA A 47 -8.41 -19.47 0.41
CA ALA A 47 -9.53 -19.18 1.28
C ALA A 47 -9.85 -17.67 1.27
N GLY A 48 -11.03 -17.30 1.78
CA GLY A 48 -11.47 -15.90 1.83
C GLY A 48 -10.71 -15.09 2.89
N SER A 49 -10.41 -13.83 2.58
CA SER A 49 -9.68 -12.93 3.47
C SER A 49 -10.33 -12.77 4.85
N ASN A 50 -11.66 -12.83 4.92
CA ASN A 50 -12.44 -12.71 6.15
C ASN A 50 -12.28 -13.89 7.14
N GLN A 51 -11.54 -14.93 6.78
CA GLN A 51 -11.23 -16.05 7.66
C GLN A 51 -9.91 -15.85 8.41
N PHE A 52 -9.14 -14.83 8.06
CA PHE A 52 -7.79 -14.61 8.58
C PHE A 52 -7.64 -13.24 9.24
N SER A 53 -6.79 -13.20 10.25
CA SER A 53 -6.22 -12.00 10.83
C SER A 53 -4.75 -11.92 10.44
N VAL A 54 -4.30 -10.70 10.16
CA VAL A 54 -2.90 -10.43 9.79
C VAL A 54 -2.31 -9.41 10.76
N ALA A 55 -1.14 -9.73 11.29
CA ALA A 55 -0.42 -8.88 12.23
C ALA A 55 1.09 -8.93 11.99
N ARG A 56 1.71 -7.77 11.88
CA ARG A 56 3.17 -7.64 11.82
C ARG A 56 3.75 -7.65 13.23
N LYS A 57 4.82 -8.43 13.44
CA LYS A 57 5.61 -8.44 14.69
C LYS A 57 7.09 -8.53 14.32
N GLY A 58 7.81 -7.41 14.47
CA GLY A 58 9.19 -7.30 13.99
C GLY A 58 9.26 -7.42 12.46
N ASN A 59 10.16 -8.26 11.97
CA ASN A 59 10.34 -8.53 10.55
C ASN A 59 9.42 -9.61 9.98
N LEU A 60 8.52 -10.18 10.81
CA LEU A 60 7.58 -11.21 10.39
C LEU A 60 6.16 -10.68 10.34
N VAL A 61 5.41 -11.15 9.34
CA VAL A 61 3.96 -11.03 9.26
C VAL A 61 3.35 -12.37 9.63
N TYR A 62 2.42 -12.36 10.58
CA TYR A 62 1.70 -13.54 11.05
C TYR A 62 0.31 -13.53 10.44
N VAL A 63 -0.06 -14.65 9.82
CA VAL A 63 -1.37 -14.89 9.24
C VAL A 63 -2.02 -16.02 10.02
N ASP A 64 -3.13 -15.72 10.70
CA ASP A 64 -3.80 -16.67 11.59
C ASP A 64 -5.30 -16.75 11.27
N THR A 65 -5.87 -17.93 11.43
CA THR A 65 -7.32 -18.14 11.32
C THR A 65 -8.04 -17.46 12.48
N ILE A 66 -9.09 -16.69 12.18
CA ILE A 66 -9.86 -15.95 13.21
C ILE A 66 -10.53 -16.89 14.22
N SER A 67 -10.88 -18.12 13.81
CA SER A 67 -11.48 -19.13 14.68
C SER A 67 -10.59 -19.54 15.85
N SER A 68 -9.31 -19.12 15.88
CA SER A 68 -8.31 -19.51 16.88
C SER A 68 -8.12 -21.02 16.97
N ALA A 69 -8.54 -21.77 15.93
CA ALA A 69 -8.39 -23.21 15.85
C ALA A 69 -6.91 -23.65 15.84
N SER A 70 -6.01 -22.72 15.53
CA SER A 70 -4.55 -22.87 15.65
C SER A 70 -4.06 -22.93 17.10
N GLY A 71 -4.80 -22.45 18.11
CA GLY A 71 -4.30 -22.46 19.49
C GLY A 71 -3.09 -21.52 19.73
N GLY A 72 -2.87 -20.52 18.88
CA GLY A 72 -1.95 -19.40 19.10
C GLY A 72 -0.45 -19.66 18.86
N GLY A 73 -0.01 -20.91 18.74
CA GLY A 73 1.39 -21.29 18.41
C GLY A 73 1.64 -21.59 16.93
N ASP A 74 0.58 -21.63 16.15
CA ASP A 74 0.47 -22.40 14.92
C ASP A 74 -0.02 -21.46 13.80
N GLN A 75 0.87 -20.57 13.37
CA GLN A 75 0.57 -19.47 12.45
C GLN A 75 1.47 -19.55 11.21
N LEU A 76 0.93 -19.21 10.04
CA LEU A 76 1.73 -18.95 8.86
C LEU A 76 2.53 -17.67 9.10
N ARG A 77 3.85 -17.74 8.88
CA ARG A 77 4.78 -16.64 9.10
C ARG A 77 5.40 -16.25 7.77
N LEU A 78 5.36 -14.97 7.45
CA LEU A 78 5.89 -14.43 6.20
C LEU A 78 7.04 -13.47 6.52
N ARG A 79 8.14 -13.62 5.79
CA ARG A 79 9.27 -12.70 5.73
C ARG A 79 9.49 -12.34 4.27
N ASP A 80 9.82 -11.08 4.01
CA ASP A 80 10.16 -10.59 2.67
C ASP A 80 9.14 -11.05 1.62
N VAL A 81 7.86 -10.77 1.90
CA VAL A 81 6.71 -11.05 1.03
C VAL A 81 5.88 -9.77 0.92
N GLU A 82 5.58 -9.36 -0.30
CA GLU A 82 4.87 -8.12 -0.60
C GLU A 82 3.35 -8.33 -0.60
N ARG A 83 2.87 -9.52 -0.98
CA ARG A 83 1.44 -9.77 -1.23
C ARG A 83 0.94 -11.07 -0.59
N ILE A 84 -0.29 -11.02 -0.09
CA ILE A 84 -1.12 -12.20 0.14
C ILE A 84 -2.27 -12.17 -0.86
N SER A 85 -2.47 -13.24 -1.61
CA SER A 85 -3.63 -13.42 -2.49
C SER A 85 -4.61 -14.38 -1.83
N PHE A 86 -5.77 -13.85 -1.44
CA PHE A 86 -6.93 -14.64 -1.03
C PHE A 86 -7.82 -14.95 -2.25
N THR A 87 -8.88 -15.73 -2.06
CA THR A 87 -9.84 -16.03 -3.15
C THR A 87 -10.75 -14.86 -3.51
N ASP A 88 -10.88 -13.88 -2.63
CA ASP A 88 -11.80 -12.73 -2.74
C ASP A 88 -11.11 -11.37 -2.86
N SER A 89 -9.82 -11.28 -2.51
CA SER A 89 -9.06 -10.04 -2.47
C SER A 89 -7.56 -10.29 -2.32
N LYS A 90 -6.78 -9.22 -2.34
CA LYS A 90 -5.35 -9.24 -2.01
C LYS A 90 -5.07 -8.35 -0.81
N LEU A 91 -3.97 -8.63 -0.13
CA LEU A 91 -3.43 -7.81 0.95
C LEU A 91 -1.99 -7.43 0.61
N ALA A 92 -1.69 -6.13 0.63
CA ALA A 92 -0.34 -5.61 0.48
C ALA A 92 0.36 -5.50 1.84
N LEU A 93 1.65 -5.86 1.87
CA LEU A 93 2.49 -5.89 3.08
C LEU A 93 3.69 -4.93 3.02
N ASP A 94 4.04 -4.46 1.82
CA ASP A 94 5.14 -3.55 1.48
C ASP A 94 4.74 -2.07 1.68
N LEU A 95 4.44 -1.75 2.93
CA LEU A 95 3.84 -0.48 3.35
C LEU A 95 4.87 0.52 3.89
N ASP A 96 6.16 0.31 3.64
CA ASP A 96 7.16 1.35 3.89
C ASP A 96 6.98 2.52 2.89
N PRO A 97 7.32 3.77 3.25
CA PRO A 97 7.10 4.95 2.41
C PRO A 97 7.74 4.89 1.01
N THR A 98 8.73 4.02 0.81
CA THR A 98 9.46 3.84 -0.45
C THR A 98 9.05 2.58 -1.21
N GLN A 99 8.17 1.75 -0.65
CA GLN A 99 7.66 0.53 -1.26
C GLN A 99 6.34 0.81 -2.00
N SER A 100 5.96 -0.06 -2.93
CA SER A 100 4.87 0.19 -3.87
C SER A 100 3.54 0.50 -3.19
N ALA A 101 3.11 -0.32 -2.22
CA ALA A 101 1.84 -0.06 -1.55
C ALA A 101 1.91 1.14 -0.60
N GLY A 102 3.04 1.34 0.08
CA GLY A 102 3.25 2.56 0.87
C GLY A 102 3.15 3.83 0.02
N GLN A 103 3.77 3.84 -1.17
CA GLN A 103 3.67 4.95 -2.11
C GLN A 103 2.25 5.15 -2.65
N ALA A 104 1.53 4.06 -2.95
CA ALA A 104 0.12 4.14 -3.35
C ALA A 104 -0.75 4.78 -2.24
N VAL A 105 -0.58 4.35 -0.99
CA VAL A 105 -1.26 4.92 0.18
C VAL A 105 -0.97 6.41 0.30
N LEU A 106 0.29 6.81 0.16
CA LEU A 106 0.70 8.20 0.30
C LEU A 106 0.11 9.09 -0.80
N LEU A 107 0.16 8.65 -2.06
CA LEU A 107 -0.37 9.42 -3.17
C LEU A 107 -1.89 9.54 -3.12
N ILE A 108 -2.59 8.41 -2.97
CA ILE A 108 -4.06 8.39 -2.88
C ILE A 108 -4.52 9.14 -1.62
N GLY A 109 -3.83 8.96 -0.51
CA GLY A 109 -4.11 9.66 0.74
C GLY A 109 -3.90 11.18 0.65
N ALA A 110 -2.88 11.64 -0.08
CA ALA A 110 -2.64 13.06 -0.29
C ALA A 110 -3.75 13.73 -1.10
N VAL A 111 -4.31 13.02 -2.09
CA VAL A 111 -5.36 13.56 -2.98
C VAL A 111 -6.75 13.37 -2.40
N MET A 112 -7.06 12.17 -1.91
CA MET A 112 -8.43 11.76 -1.55
C MET A 112 -8.63 11.52 -0.06
N GLY A 113 -7.56 11.45 0.72
CA GLY A 113 -7.58 11.23 2.17
C GLY A 113 -7.61 9.76 2.58
N ARG A 114 -7.41 9.53 3.88
CA ARG A 114 -7.34 8.20 4.49
C ARG A 114 -8.58 7.35 4.23
N GLU A 115 -9.78 7.93 4.26
CA GLU A 115 -11.01 7.16 4.02
C GLU A 115 -11.02 6.52 2.62
N ALA A 116 -10.53 7.22 1.60
CA ALA A 116 -10.43 6.67 0.25
C ALA A 116 -9.43 5.52 0.18
N VAL A 117 -8.28 5.64 0.89
CA VAL A 117 -7.27 4.58 1.00
C VAL A 117 -7.88 3.29 1.59
N LEU A 118 -8.76 3.42 2.58
CA LEU A 118 -9.33 2.26 3.27
C LEU A 118 -10.57 1.66 2.60
N SER A 119 -11.33 2.47 1.86
CA SER A 119 -12.61 2.07 1.29
C SER A 119 -12.58 1.73 -0.20
N ASN A 120 -11.62 2.27 -0.97
CA ASN A 120 -11.56 2.11 -2.42
C ASN A 120 -10.46 1.12 -2.83
N LYS A 121 -10.79 -0.18 -2.74
CA LYS A 121 -9.84 -1.28 -2.98
C LYS A 121 -9.37 -1.35 -4.43
N GLU A 122 -10.24 -1.00 -5.38
CA GLU A 122 -9.93 -0.96 -6.80
C GLU A 122 -8.91 0.14 -7.10
N LEU A 123 -9.12 1.35 -6.55
CA LEU A 123 -8.16 2.45 -6.71
C LEU A 123 -6.81 2.11 -6.08
N MET A 124 -6.81 1.46 -4.91
CA MET A 124 -5.58 0.97 -4.30
C MET A 124 -4.88 -0.05 -5.21
N GLY A 125 -5.61 -0.99 -5.81
CA GLY A 125 -5.05 -1.96 -6.76
C GLY A 125 -4.43 -1.30 -7.98
N VAL A 126 -5.08 -0.28 -8.54
CA VAL A 126 -4.52 0.53 -9.64
C VAL A 126 -3.23 1.24 -9.19
N GLY A 127 -3.24 1.91 -8.04
CA GLY A 127 -2.07 2.63 -7.52
C GLY A 127 -0.89 1.71 -7.26
N ILE A 128 -1.12 0.62 -6.53
CA ILE A 128 -0.12 -0.41 -6.23
C ILE A 128 0.47 -0.98 -7.52
N GLY A 129 -0.38 -1.37 -8.48
CA GLY A 129 0.05 -1.97 -9.74
C GLY A 129 0.90 -1.03 -10.61
N LEU A 130 0.69 0.29 -10.52
CA LEU A 130 1.52 1.28 -11.23
C LEU A 130 2.90 1.43 -10.57
N PHE A 131 2.98 1.40 -9.25
CA PHE A 131 4.26 1.39 -8.55
C PHE A 131 5.02 0.07 -8.74
N ASP A 132 4.33 -1.06 -8.75
CA ASP A 132 4.91 -2.39 -9.08
C ASP A 132 5.50 -2.43 -10.50
N GLN A 133 4.99 -1.60 -11.42
CA GLN A 133 5.55 -1.41 -12.77
C GLN A 133 6.76 -0.46 -12.81
N GLY A 134 7.18 0.08 -11.67
CA GLY A 134 8.35 0.94 -11.54
C GLY A 134 8.10 2.43 -11.81
N LEU A 135 6.83 2.88 -11.85
CA LEU A 135 6.57 4.33 -11.92
C LEU A 135 7.05 5.01 -10.64
N SER A 136 7.78 6.12 -10.78
CA SER A 136 8.20 6.90 -9.62
C SER A 136 7.05 7.74 -9.07
N MET A 137 7.14 8.12 -7.78
CA MET A 137 6.18 9.02 -7.14
C MET A 137 6.03 10.33 -7.94
N LEU A 138 7.12 10.88 -8.48
CA LEU A 138 7.08 12.08 -9.32
C LEU A 138 6.29 11.84 -10.61
N ALA A 139 6.58 10.76 -11.33
CA ALA A 139 5.94 10.44 -12.59
C ALA A 139 4.43 10.20 -12.41
N LEU A 140 4.05 9.41 -11.41
CA LEU A 140 2.64 9.11 -11.15
C LEU A 140 1.89 10.34 -10.59
N SER A 141 2.54 11.15 -9.74
CA SER A 141 1.97 12.44 -9.32
C SER A 141 1.71 13.34 -10.53
N GLY A 142 2.64 13.42 -11.48
CA GLY A 142 2.43 14.21 -12.71
C GLY A 142 1.30 13.67 -13.60
N LEU A 143 1.06 12.35 -13.62
CA LEU A 143 -0.12 11.79 -14.28
C LEU A 143 -1.41 12.20 -13.56
N VAL A 144 -1.44 12.11 -12.23
CA VAL A 144 -2.59 12.52 -11.41
C VAL A 144 -2.89 14.01 -11.58
N MET A 145 -1.88 14.87 -11.62
CA MET A 145 -2.04 16.31 -11.85
C MET A 145 -2.71 16.64 -13.20
N ARG A 146 -2.54 15.78 -14.21
CA ARG A 146 -3.19 15.93 -15.53
C ARG A 146 -4.60 15.37 -15.62
N LEU A 147 -5.10 14.69 -14.59
CA LEU A 147 -6.46 14.13 -14.62
C LEU A 147 -7.50 15.25 -14.55
N PRO A 148 -8.65 15.10 -15.24
CA PRO A 148 -9.74 16.08 -15.21
C PRO A 148 -10.58 16.02 -13.92
N ILE A 149 -9.98 15.62 -12.80
CA ILE A 149 -10.66 15.46 -11.50
C ILE A 149 -10.67 16.75 -10.66
N TRP A 150 -9.80 17.70 -10.98
CA TRP A 150 -9.54 18.86 -10.12
C TRP A 150 -10.70 19.86 -10.05
N THR A 151 -11.48 20.00 -11.13
CA THR A 151 -12.68 20.85 -11.08
C THR A 151 -13.65 20.35 -10.01
N ASP A 152 -13.85 19.03 -9.91
CA ASP A 152 -14.76 18.43 -8.94
C ASP A 152 -14.16 18.38 -7.53
N LEU A 153 -12.86 18.07 -7.41
CA LEU A 153 -12.20 17.95 -6.11
C LEU A 153 -11.88 19.31 -5.48
N ALA A 154 -11.27 20.21 -6.26
CA ALA A 154 -10.72 21.48 -5.80
C ALA A 154 -11.62 22.69 -6.08
N GLY A 155 -12.77 22.49 -6.75
CA GLY A 155 -13.67 23.57 -7.16
C GLY A 155 -13.14 24.40 -8.34
N GLY A 156 -12.07 23.93 -8.99
CA GLY A 156 -11.41 24.59 -10.11
C GLY A 156 -10.09 23.89 -10.48
N ASN A 157 -9.58 24.14 -11.68
CA ASN A 157 -8.37 23.49 -12.20
C ASN A 157 -7.13 24.40 -12.24
N SER A 158 -7.21 25.62 -11.72
CA SER A 158 -6.04 26.49 -11.59
C SER A 158 -5.13 26.04 -10.45
N SER A 159 -3.84 26.36 -10.54
CA SER A 159 -2.85 26.10 -9.49
C SER A 159 -3.28 26.55 -8.10
N SER A 160 -3.96 27.69 -7.96
CA SER A 160 -4.46 28.18 -6.66
C SER A 160 -5.53 27.27 -6.04
N HIS A 161 -6.53 26.85 -6.82
CA HIS A 161 -7.55 25.90 -6.38
C HIS A 161 -6.92 24.56 -5.96
N ILE A 162 -6.05 24.00 -6.81
CA ILE A 162 -5.42 22.70 -6.55
C ILE A 162 -4.49 22.75 -5.33
N ALA A 163 -3.62 23.77 -5.24
CA ALA A 163 -2.74 23.96 -4.09
C ALA A 163 -3.54 24.13 -2.79
N ASN A 164 -4.59 24.95 -2.81
CA ASN A 164 -5.44 25.16 -1.64
C ASN A 164 -6.11 23.85 -1.20
N TYR A 165 -6.66 23.09 -2.13
CA TYR A 165 -7.26 21.80 -1.85
C TYR A 165 -6.28 20.81 -1.21
N LEU A 166 -5.13 20.60 -1.85
CA LEU A 166 -4.12 19.64 -1.43
C LEU A 166 -3.52 20.00 -0.06
N LEU A 167 -3.17 21.27 0.16
CA LEU A 167 -2.66 21.73 1.45
C LEU A 167 -3.72 21.63 2.55
N THR A 168 -4.95 22.04 2.28
CA THR A 168 -6.06 21.94 3.25
C THR A 168 -6.28 20.50 3.65
N ARG A 169 -6.23 19.58 2.69
CA ARG A 169 -6.35 18.15 2.96
C ARG A 169 -5.19 17.65 3.80
N ALA A 170 -3.94 17.98 3.47
CA ALA A 170 -2.80 17.51 4.25
C ALA A 170 -2.82 18.05 5.69
N GLN A 171 -3.13 19.34 5.87
CA GLN A 171 -3.05 20.03 7.16
C GLN A 171 -4.33 19.91 8.00
N GLY A 172 -5.48 19.64 7.38
CA GLY A 172 -6.79 19.63 8.03
C GLY A 172 -7.34 21.02 8.35
N ALA A 173 -6.68 22.07 7.89
CA ALA A 173 -7.07 23.47 8.06
C ALA A 173 -6.65 24.26 6.81
N ALA A 174 -7.22 25.46 6.63
CA ALA A 174 -6.83 26.32 5.51
C ALA A 174 -5.33 26.67 5.59
N PRO A 175 -4.60 26.64 4.45
CA PRO A 175 -3.18 26.98 4.45
C PRO A 175 -2.96 28.47 4.75
N SER A 176 -1.78 28.81 5.28
CA SER A 176 -1.35 30.20 5.34
C SER A 176 -1.18 30.78 3.93
N SER A 177 -1.29 32.10 3.80
CA SER A 177 -1.07 32.79 2.51
C SER A 177 0.32 32.51 1.93
N GLU A 178 1.34 32.41 2.79
CA GLU A 178 2.71 32.08 2.40
C GLU A 178 2.83 30.65 1.87
N ALA A 179 2.27 29.67 2.58
CA ALA A 179 2.30 28.27 2.15
C ALA A 179 1.55 28.07 0.83
N LEU A 180 0.39 28.73 0.69
CA LEU A 180 -0.39 28.70 -0.55
C LEU A 180 0.39 29.33 -1.72
N ALA A 181 1.01 30.49 -1.51
CA ALA A 181 1.80 31.15 -2.55
C ALA A 181 2.99 30.30 -3.00
N ALA A 182 3.70 29.65 -2.06
CA ALA A 182 4.80 28.74 -2.39
C ALA A 182 4.34 27.51 -3.17
N ALA A 183 3.21 26.92 -2.79
CA ALA A 183 2.63 25.78 -3.50
C ALA A 183 2.18 26.15 -4.92
N VAL A 184 1.55 27.32 -5.09
CA VAL A 184 1.16 27.84 -6.41
C VAL A 184 2.39 28.05 -7.30
N ALA A 185 3.44 28.68 -6.77
CA ALA A 185 4.68 28.87 -7.52
C ALA A 185 5.31 27.53 -7.97
N THR A 186 5.22 26.50 -7.14
CA THR A 186 5.70 25.15 -7.49
C THR A 186 4.83 24.51 -8.58
N LEU A 187 3.51 24.70 -8.54
CA LEU A 187 2.61 24.20 -9.59
C LEU A 187 2.78 24.94 -10.92
N ASP A 188 3.07 26.24 -10.90
CA ASP A 188 3.20 27.06 -12.11
C ASP A 188 4.58 26.95 -12.78
N HIS A 189 5.63 26.65 -12.00
CA HIS A 189 7.01 26.72 -12.47
C HIS A 189 7.86 25.47 -12.20
N GLY A 190 7.39 24.57 -11.32
CA GLY A 190 8.08 23.32 -11.00
C GLY A 190 7.84 22.24 -12.06
N ALA A 191 8.46 21.08 -11.84
CA ALA A 191 8.19 19.92 -12.67
C ALA A 191 6.75 19.42 -12.46
N GLU A 192 6.12 18.89 -13.52
CA GLU A 192 4.78 18.32 -13.45
C GLU A 192 4.72 17.23 -12.36
N GLY A 193 3.86 17.42 -11.36
CA GLY A 193 3.71 16.50 -10.23
C GLY A 193 4.67 16.74 -9.05
N GLU A 194 5.62 17.67 -9.15
CA GLU A 194 6.61 17.95 -8.10
C GLU A 194 5.94 18.27 -6.76
N PHE A 195 5.00 19.21 -6.78
CA PHE A 195 4.29 19.62 -5.57
C PHE A 195 3.53 18.45 -4.92
N LEU A 196 2.78 17.68 -5.71
CA LEU A 196 2.01 16.54 -5.20
C LEU A 196 2.92 15.42 -4.68
N ALA A 197 4.03 15.14 -5.36
CA ALA A 197 5.00 14.14 -4.92
C ALA A 197 5.65 14.52 -3.59
N GLN A 198 6.01 15.80 -3.41
CA GLN A 198 6.54 16.31 -2.15
C GLN A 198 5.50 16.24 -1.02
N LEU A 199 4.26 16.63 -1.31
CA LEU A 199 3.18 16.59 -0.34
C LEU A 199 2.86 15.15 0.08
N ALA A 200 2.78 14.22 -0.87
CA ALA A 200 2.48 12.81 -0.61
C ALA A 200 3.52 12.18 0.32
N GLN A 201 4.80 12.50 0.14
CA GLN A 201 5.90 11.97 0.95
C GLN A 201 6.15 12.76 2.24
N SER A 202 5.38 13.83 2.49
CA SER A 202 5.57 14.65 3.70
C SER A 202 5.23 13.90 4.98
N GLY A 203 5.95 14.19 6.07
CA GLY A 203 5.66 13.62 7.39
C GLY A 203 4.23 13.88 7.87
N THR A 204 3.66 15.02 7.49
CA THR A 204 2.25 15.36 7.75
C THR A 204 1.30 14.39 7.06
N ASN A 205 1.52 14.09 5.78
CA ASN A 205 0.68 13.15 5.04
C ASN A 205 0.85 11.72 5.56
N ILE A 206 2.09 11.26 5.78
CA ILE A 206 2.40 9.95 6.38
C ILE A 206 1.63 9.74 7.68
N SER A 207 1.64 10.75 8.56
CA SER A 207 0.92 10.70 9.84
C SER A 207 -0.60 10.72 9.65
N ARG A 208 -1.10 11.54 8.72
CA ARG A 208 -2.54 11.69 8.48
C ARG A 208 -3.19 10.44 7.89
N VAL A 209 -2.50 9.77 6.97
CA VAL A 209 -2.99 8.51 6.39
C VAL A 209 -2.81 7.33 7.34
N ASP A 210 -2.06 7.52 8.44
CA ASP A 210 -1.73 6.48 9.40
C ASP A 210 -0.99 5.30 8.74
N LEU A 211 0.02 5.60 7.92
CA LEU A 211 0.75 4.57 7.18
C LEU A 211 1.38 3.54 8.13
N VAL A 212 1.87 3.99 9.29
CA VAL A 212 2.45 3.12 10.33
C VAL A 212 1.40 2.15 10.90
N GLY A 213 0.17 2.63 11.17
CA GLY A 213 -0.94 1.80 11.62
C GLY A 213 -1.40 0.81 10.55
N ILE A 214 -1.51 1.26 9.29
CA ILE A 214 -1.83 0.38 8.15
C ILE A 214 -0.77 -0.72 7.99
N ALA A 215 0.51 -0.39 8.11
CA ALA A 215 1.62 -1.34 8.01
C ALA A 215 1.61 -2.45 9.08
N GLN A 216 0.89 -2.27 10.20
CA GLN A 216 0.74 -3.32 11.22
C GLN A 216 -0.16 -4.47 10.79
N HIS A 217 -1.05 -4.24 9.83
CA HIS A 217 -2.08 -5.21 9.43
C HIS A 217 -2.10 -5.52 7.93
N GLY A 218 -1.39 -4.74 7.13
CA GLY A 218 -1.50 -4.79 5.67
C GLY A 218 -2.68 -3.96 5.17
N LEU A 219 -2.76 -3.80 3.85
CA LEU A 219 -3.83 -3.04 3.20
C LEU A 219 -4.53 -3.88 2.12
N GLY A 220 -5.84 -4.01 2.24
CA GLY A 220 -6.65 -4.77 1.29
C GLY A 220 -6.84 -4.03 -0.04
N PHE A 221 -6.73 -4.75 -1.16
CA PHE A 221 -6.99 -4.23 -2.50
C PHE A 221 -7.53 -5.33 -3.43
N VAL A 222 -8.02 -4.95 -4.61
CA VAL A 222 -8.49 -5.89 -5.66
C VAL A 222 -7.91 -5.54 -7.02
#